data_AF-A0A147DRI8-F1
#
_entry.id   AF-A0A147DRI8-F1
#
_cell.length_a   1.000
_cell.length_b   1.000
_cell.length_c   1.000
_cell.angle_alpha   90.00
_cell.angle_beta   90.00
_cell.angle_gamma   90.00
#
_symmetry.space_group_name_H-M   'P 1'
#
loop_
_entity.id
_entity.type
_entity.pdbx_description
1 polymer ?
#
loop_
_entity_poly.entity_id
_entity_poly.type
_entity_poly.pdbx_seq_one_letter_code
_entity_poly.pdbx_strand_id
1 'polypeptide(L)'
;MRVMRAQMPSRRPIEVARWVGLGLVVAGVLLSVVGSGVVALLGALPIVAGGALYVVATVRWWDRAVDTALVIGARDDRSARSAGRRPTVFVTDVRSARRVALWLAAVLPALALVAGIGSWAIPALEPTSAPAIPAAAPPSTPSPTPATAAPRGARGLPVAPFTVEDGAVRIAQIDDEDAWAAVCEAAMGDSDCQAWGVASTIECDLQMTISFASTETGPVTRTQERSVRVRPGTPAYLASVAAEPWSGIEAARCQPRPEIDDHVATWFATQDYEAQPEGCWSLGCIGFDVIPERDCPAADVQYSVFDDYGRLGNPHDLVVPVELHADELVTVWAGGVESFAGDAVLTRISCPGADDDRTTSAASSRKQASGSP
;
A
#
# COMPACT_ATOMS: atom_id res chain seq x y z
N MET A 1 -14.43 3.24 24.09
CA MET A 1 -15.89 3.11 23.81
C MET A 1 -16.86 3.41 24.96
N ARG A 2 -16.61 3.05 26.25
CA ARG A 2 -17.60 3.29 27.33
C ARG A 2 -17.89 4.78 27.63
N VAL A 3 -16.90 5.65 27.52
CA VAL A 3 -17.06 7.11 27.73
C VAL A 3 -17.88 7.76 26.61
N MET A 4 -17.66 7.32 25.36
CA MET A 4 -18.42 7.77 24.19
C MET A 4 -19.91 7.40 24.27
N ARG A 5 -20.24 6.27 24.92
CA ARG A 5 -21.64 5.83 25.12
C ARG A 5 -22.43 6.71 26.10
N ALA A 6 -21.78 7.40 27.03
CA ALA A 6 -22.44 8.22 28.04
C ALA A 6 -22.80 9.63 27.55
N GLN A 7 -22.19 10.11 26.45
CA GLN A 7 -22.29 11.51 26.02
C GLN A 7 -23.22 11.78 24.82
N MET A 8 -23.85 10.77 24.21
CA MET A 8 -24.80 10.99 23.11
C MET A 8 -26.25 11.13 23.63
N PRO A 9 -26.86 12.33 23.64
CA PRO A 9 -28.14 12.57 24.33
C PRO A 9 -29.38 12.03 23.60
N SER A 10 -29.27 11.32 22.46
CA SER A 10 -30.44 10.88 21.70
C SER A 10 -30.20 9.60 20.88
N ARG A 11 -29.64 8.55 21.50
CA ARG A 11 -29.25 7.31 20.80
C ARG A 11 -30.44 6.39 20.44
N ARG A 12 -31.44 6.33 21.32
CA ARG A 12 -32.60 5.42 21.20
C ARG A 12 -33.35 5.50 19.85
N PRO A 13 -33.73 6.68 19.31
CA PRO A 13 -34.52 6.71 18.08
C PRO A 13 -33.76 6.21 16.84
N ILE A 14 -32.44 6.42 16.77
CA ILE A 14 -31.65 5.96 15.62
C ILE A 14 -31.40 4.46 15.70
N GLU A 15 -31.13 3.95 16.90
CA GLU A 15 -30.93 2.52 17.12
C GLU A 15 -32.22 1.74 16.83
N VAL A 16 -33.38 2.26 17.26
CA VAL A 16 -34.70 1.68 16.91
C VAL A 16 -34.92 1.69 15.40
N ALA A 17 -34.67 2.80 14.70
CA ALA A 17 -34.83 2.86 13.24
C ALA A 17 -33.91 1.85 12.51
N ARG A 18 -32.66 1.68 12.97
CA ARG A 18 -31.72 0.71 12.40
C ARG A 18 -32.23 -0.73 12.57
N TRP A 19 -32.70 -1.09 13.75
CA TRP A 19 -33.24 -2.44 14.01
C TRP A 19 -34.55 -2.70 13.25
N VAL A 20 -35.41 -1.69 13.13
CA VAL A 20 -36.64 -1.77 12.32
C VAL A 20 -36.31 -1.99 10.84
N GLY A 21 -35.32 -1.26 10.30
CA GLY A 21 -34.89 -1.41 8.91
C GLY A 21 -34.31 -2.81 8.63
N LEU A 22 -33.47 -3.31 9.53
CA LEU A 22 -32.93 -4.67 9.44
C LEU A 22 -34.05 -5.73 9.51
N GLY A 23 -35.01 -5.56 10.41
CA GLY A 23 -36.16 -6.47 10.53
C GLY A 23 -37.00 -6.54 9.25
N LEU A 24 -37.20 -5.41 8.57
CA LEU A 24 -37.92 -5.34 7.29
C LEU A 24 -37.17 -6.07 6.17
N VAL A 25 -35.85 -5.94 6.11
CA VAL A 25 -35.02 -6.67 5.12
C VAL A 25 -35.12 -8.17 5.34
N VAL A 26 -34.95 -8.63 6.59
CA VAL A 26 -35.05 -10.07 6.92
C VAL A 26 -36.43 -10.62 6.61
N ALA A 27 -37.50 -9.90 6.97
CA ALA A 27 -38.87 -10.31 6.67
C ALA A 27 -39.14 -10.39 5.16
N GLY A 28 -38.62 -9.43 4.39
CA GLY A 28 -38.73 -9.44 2.93
C GLY A 28 -38.00 -10.61 2.28
N VAL A 29 -36.78 -10.92 2.72
CA VAL A 29 -36.02 -12.08 2.24
C VAL A 29 -36.75 -13.39 2.54
N LEU A 30 -37.28 -13.55 3.76
CA LEU A 30 -38.05 -14.74 4.14
C LEU A 30 -39.32 -14.90 3.29
N LEU A 31 -40.04 -13.81 3.02
CA LEU A 31 -41.22 -13.82 2.14
C LEU A 31 -40.86 -14.19 0.69
N SER A 32 -39.71 -13.74 0.19
CA SER A 32 -39.23 -14.08 -1.15
C SER A 32 -38.77 -15.54 -1.29
N VAL A 33 -38.24 -16.14 -0.22
CA VAL A 33 -37.81 -17.56 -0.23
C VAL A 33 -39.00 -18.52 -0.15
N VAL A 34 -40.05 -18.15 0.61
CA VAL A 34 -41.20 -19.03 0.86
C VAL A 34 -42.35 -18.81 -0.15
N GLY A 35 -42.43 -17.63 -0.77
CA GLY A 35 -43.52 -17.28 -1.69
C GLY A 35 -43.18 -17.56 -3.15
N SER A 36 -44.09 -18.24 -3.88
CA SER A 36 -44.04 -18.32 -5.34
C SER A 36 -44.96 -17.26 -5.99
N GLY A 37 -44.56 -16.72 -7.13
CA GLY A 37 -45.37 -15.79 -7.92
C GLY A 37 -45.54 -14.40 -7.30
N VAL A 38 -46.78 -13.91 -7.21
CA VAL A 38 -47.11 -12.53 -6.76
C VAL A 38 -46.61 -12.25 -5.32
N VAL A 39 -46.48 -13.28 -4.49
CA VAL A 39 -45.95 -13.17 -3.13
C VAL A 39 -44.47 -12.78 -3.11
N ALA A 40 -43.68 -13.22 -4.10
CA ALA A 40 -42.27 -12.84 -4.22
C ALA A 40 -42.10 -11.35 -4.60
N LEU A 41 -42.99 -10.83 -5.44
CA LEU A 41 -43.03 -9.40 -5.80
C LEU A 41 -43.39 -8.51 -4.60
N LEU A 42 -44.32 -8.97 -3.75
CA LEU A 42 -44.64 -8.26 -2.50
C LEU A 42 -43.49 -8.30 -1.48
N GLY A 43 -42.60 -9.31 -1.56
CA GLY A 43 -41.38 -9.40 -0.75
C GLY A 43 -40.31 -8.36 -1.09
N ALA A 44 -40.28 -7.81 -2.31
CA ALA A 44 -39.30 -6.81 -2.71
C ALA A 44 -39.49 -5.46 -2.03
N LEU A 45 -40.74 -5.07 -1.77
CA LEU A 45 -41.11 -3.77 -1.20
C LEU A 45 -40.55 -3.55 0.22
N PRO A 46 -40.66 -4.50 1.17
CA PRO A 46 -40.02 -4.38 2.49
C PRO A 46 -38.49 -4.47 2.44
N ILE A 47 -37.89 -5.14 1.45
CA ILE A 47 -36.41 -5.17 1.27
C ILE A 47 -35.90 -3.77 0.90
N VAL A 48 -36.53 -3.13 -0.09
CA VAL A 48 -36.13 -1.78 -0.54
C VAL A 48 -36.38 -0.75 0.56
N ALA A 49 -37.57 -0.76 1.17
CA ALA A 49 -37.91 0.17 2.24
C ALA A 49 -37.04 -0.04 3.50
N GLY A 50 -36.80 -1.29 3.89
CA GLY A 50 -35.95 -1.65 5.02
C GLY A 50 -34.48 -1.29 4.79
N GLY A 51 -33.97 -1.55 3.59
CA GLY A 51 -32.62 -1.18 3.16
C GLY A 51 -32.42 0.34 3.19
N ALA A 52 -33.33 1.11 2.59
CA ALA A 52 -33.27 2.57 2.62
C ALA A 52 -33.31 3.13 4.05
N LEU A 53 -34.20 2.60 4.90
CA LEU A 53 -34.30 3.01 6.30
C LEU A 53 -33.00 2.70 7.08
N TYR A 54 -32.43 1.52 6.87
CA TYR A 54 -31.17 1.10 7.49
C TYR A 54 -30.01 2.00 7.07
N VAL A 55 -29.88 2.32 5.78
CA VAL A 55 -28.83 3.20 5.25
C VAL A 55 -28.98 4.60 5.83
N VAL A 56 -30.16 5.22 5.76
CA VAL A 56 -30.40 6.58 6.28
C VAL A 56 -30.15 6.66 7.80
N ALA A 57 -30.61 5.66 8.56
CA ALA A 57 -30.37 5.60 10.00
C ALA A 57 -28.87 5.47 10.32
N THR A 58 -28.14 4.69 9.51
CA THR A 58 -26.70 4.50 9.68
C THR A 58 -25.93 5.79 9.36
N VAL A 59 -26.24 6.46 8.24
CA VAL A 59 -25.62 7.75 7.88
C VAL A 59 -25.86 8.81 8.95
N ARG A 60 -27.12 8.99 9.40
CA ARG A 60 -27.44 9.96 10.46
C ARG A 60 -26.80 9.67 11.81
N TRP A 61 -26.58 8.39 12.13
CA TRP A 61 -25.84 8.02 13.33
C TRP A 61 -24.38 8.46 13.23
N TRP A 62 -23.78 8.30 12.04
CA TRP A 62 -22.40 8.64 11.78
C TRP A 62 -22.13 10.14 11.78
N ASP A 63 -22.99 10.95 11.15
CA ASP A 63 -22.86 12.42 11.19
C ASP A 63 -22.78 12.91 12.65
N ARG A 64 -23.64 12.37 13.51
CA ARG A 64 -23.61 12.69 14.95
C ARG A 64 -22.36 12.18 15.66
N ALA A 65 -21.82 11.03 15.26
CA ALA A 65 -20.59 10.50 15.85
C ALA A 65 -19.37 11.37 15.47
N VAL A 66 -19.31 11.83 14.22
CA VAL A 66 -18.27 12.75 13.72
C VAL A 66 -18.36 14.10 14.41
N ASP A 67 -19.55 14.71 14.48
CA ASP A 67 -19.77 15.97 15.19
C ASP A 67 -19.35 15.86 16.66
N THR A 68 -19.67 14.73 17.31
CA THR A 68 -19.27 14.47 18.70
C THR A 68 -17.75 14.34 18.84
N ALA A 69 -17.09 13.64 17.90
CA ALA A 69 -15.63 13.49 17.89
C ALA A 69 -14.91 14.83 17.67
N LEU A 70 -15.41 15.67 16.76
CA LEU A 70 -14.90 17.02 16.53
C LEU A 70 -15.06 17.91 17.76
N VAL A 71 -16.20 17.83 18.46
CA VAL A 71 -16.44 18.58 19.70
C VAL A 71 -15.53 18.12 20.84
N ILE A 72 -15.24 16.83 20.94
CA ILE A 72 -14.28 16.29 21.92
C ILE A 72 -12.86 16.76 21.58
N GLY A 73 -12.44 16.64 20.32
CA GLY A 73 -11.13 17.13 19.87
C GLY A 73 -10.94 18.64 20.13
N ALA A 74 -11.96 19.45 19.84
CA ALA A 74 -11.91 20.89 20.11
C ALA A 74 -11.86 21.23 21.62
N ARG A 75 -12.39 20.38 22.50
CA ARG A 75 -12.25 20.51 23.97
C ARG A 75 -10.88 20.07 24.46
N ASP A 76 -10.36 18.98 23.90
CA ASP A 76 -9.04 18.46 24.24
C ASP A 76 -7.94 19.41 23.77
N ASP A 77 -8.07 20.04 22.61
CA ASP A 77 -7.14 21.09 22.14
C ASP A 77 -7.08 22.30 23.07
N ARG A 78 -8.23 22.72 23.63
CA ARG A 78 -8.27 23.80 24.62
C ARG A 78 -7.65 23.38 25.95
N SER A 79 -7.81 22.12 26.32
CA SER A 79 -7.24 21.54 27.56
C SER A 79 -5.74 21.26 27.43
N ALA A 80 -5.26 20.90 26.24
CA ALA A 80 -3.86 20.67 25.92
C ALA A 80 -3.06 21.98 25.82
N ARG A 81 -3.65 23.02 25.24
CA ARG A 81 -3.04 24.38 25.21
C ARG A 81 -2.86 24.97 26.61
N SER A 82 -3.70 24.59 27.57
CA SER A 82 -3.57 25.02 28.97
C SER A 82 -2.57 24.17 29.77
N ALA A 83 -2.19 22.99 29.28
CA ALA A 83 -1.30 22.05 29.99
C ALA A 83 0.09 21.85 29.35
N GLY A 84 0.41 22.52 28.24
CA GLY A 84 1.72 22.43 27.57
C GLY A 84 2.09 21.03 27.06
N ARG A 85 1.11 20.12 26.93
CA ARG A 85 1.32 18.71 26.57
C ARG A 85 0.55 18.40 25.29
N ARG A 86 1.25 17.97 24.24
CA ARG A 86 0.68 17.56 22.95
C ARG A 86 -0.08 16.23 23.12
N PRO A 87 -1.39 16.14 22.81
CA PRO A 87 -2.12 14.89 22.83
C PRO A 87 -2.11 14.23 21.44
N THR A 88 -1.92 12.92 21.40
CA THR A 88 -2.22 12.06 20.25
C THR A 88 -3.49 11.27 20.55
N VAL A 89 -4.56 11.53 19.81
CA VAL A 89 -5.79 10.71 19.86
C VAL A 89 -6.06 10.19 18.45
N PHE A 90 -6.09 8.86 18.32
CA PHE A 90 -6.37 8.17 17.06
C PHE A 90 -7.88 8.16 16.78
N VAL A 91 -8.27 8.79 15.66
CA VAL A 91 -9.65 8.84 15.13
C VAL A 91 -9.80 7.77 14.04
N THR A 92 -9.55 6.50 14.35
CA THR A 92 -9.54 5.42 13.36
C THR A 92 -10.86 4.61 13.31
N ASP A 93 -11.65 4.58 14.40
CA ASP A 93 -12.86 3.75 14.48
C ASP A 93 -14.13 4.33 13.80
N VAL A 94 -14.07 5.55 13.25
CA VAL A 94 -15.29 6.35 12.95
C VAL A 94 -15.71 6.34 11.46
N ARG A 95 -14.89 5.84 10.53
CA ARG A 95 -15.14 5.98 9.07
C ARG A 95 -15.49 4.67 8.34
N SER A 96 -15.19 3.51 8.92
CA SER A 96 -15.40 2.18 8.31
C SER A 96 -16.89 1.86 8.01
N ALA A 97 -17.83 2.18 8.90
CA ALA A 97 -19.22 1.73 8.69
C ALA A 97 -20.10 2.65 7.82
N ARG A 98 -19.60 3.81 7.37
CA ARG A 98 -20.25 4.59 6.29
C ARG A 98 -20.07 3.89 4.94
N ARG A 99 -18.92 3.23 4.73
CA ARG A 99 -18.67 2.42 3.53
C ARG A 99 -19.30 1.05 3.59
N VAL A 100 -19.36 0.38 4.75
CA VAL A 100 -20.22 -0.83 4.89
C VAL A 100 -21.68 -0.52 4.52
N ALA A 101 -22.20 0.67 4.86
CA ALA A 101 -23.55 1.07 4.48
C ALA A 101 -23.70 1.35 2.96
N LEU A 102 -22.69 1.95 2.32
CA LEU A 102 -22.69 2.20 0.86
C LEU A 102 -22.46 0.91 0.06
N TRP A 103 -21.56 0.04 0.52
CA TRP A 103 -21.26 -1.26 -0.08
C TRP A 103 -22.47 -2.20 0.05
N LEU A 104 -23.14 -2.24 1.22
CA LEU A 104 -24.40 -2.96 1.37
C LEU A 104 -25.50 -2.37 0.46
N ALA A 105 -25.57 -1.04 0.30
CA ALA A 105 -26.54 -0.42 -0.60
C ALA A 105 -26.29 -0.73 -2.08
N ALA A 106 -25.04 -0.94 -2.49
CA ALA A 106 -24.65 -1.28 -3.87
C ALA A 106 -24.73 -2.79 -4.16
N VAL A 107 -24.40 -3.64 -3.18
CA VAL A 107 -24.34 -5.11 -3.37
C VAL A 107 -25.69 -5.80 -3.18
N LEU A 108 -26.59 -5.25 -2.36
CA LEU A 108 -27.95 -5.77 -2.22
C LEU A 108 -28.77 -5.79 -3.54
N PRO A 109 -28.75 -4.76 -4.40
CA PRO A 109 -29.43 -4.83 -5.69
C PRO A 109 -28.73 -5.76 -6.70
N ALA A 110 -27.40 -5.94 -6.61
CA ALA A 110 -26.65 -6.85 -7.47
C ALA A 110 -26.92 -8.34 -7.14
N LEU A 111 -26.97 -8.69 -5.85
CA LEU A 111 -27.33 -10.05 -5.40
C LEU A 111 -28.78 -10.43 -5.76
N ALA A 112 -29.70 -9.46 -5.75
CA ALA A 112 -31.09 -9.66 -6.20
C ALA A 112 -31.19 -9.97 -7.71
N LEU A 113 -30.21 -9.53 -8.51
CA LEU A 113 -30.14 -9.79 -9.95
C LEU A 113 -29.50 -11.15 -10.27
N VAL A 114 -28.51 -11.59 -9.48
CA VAL A 114 -27.81 -12.87 -9.68
C VAL A 114 -28.66 -14.08 -9.26
N ALA A 115 -29.54 -13.92 -8.26
CA ALA A 115 -30.46 -14.97 -7.83
C ALA A 115 -31.56 -15.31 -8.87
N GLY A 116 -31.70 -14.51 -9.95
CA GLY A 116 -32.70 -14.71 -10.99
C GLY A 116 -32.26 -15.51 -12.22
N ILE A 117 -30.96 -15.77 -12.43
CA ILE A 117 -30.47 -16.20 -13.77
C ILE A 117 -29.53 -17.44 -13.75
N GLY A 118 -28.88 -17.81 -12.65
CA GLY A 118 -27.79 -18.80 -12.70
C GLY A 118 -28.12 -20.20 -12.19
N SER A 119 -28.79 -21.05 -12.96
CA SER A 119 -28.91 -22.49 -12.64
C SER A 119 -28.54 -23.42 -13.81
N TRP A 120 -27.43 -23.20 -14.51
CA TRP A 120 -26.97 -24.14 -15.55
C TRP A 120 -25.44 -24.30 -15.60
N ALA A 121 -25.03 -25.57 -15.43
CA ALA A 121 -23.82 -26.28 -15.88
C ALA A 121 -22.42 -25.86 -15.36
N ILE A 122 -21.79 -26.77 -14.60
CA ILE A 122 -20.34 -26.84 -14.34
C ILE A 122 -19.77 -27.98 -15.19
N PRO A 123 -18.74 -27.78 -16.05
CA PRO A 123 -17.98 -28.89 -16.62
C PRO A 123 -16.76 -29.22 -15.75
N ALA A 124 -16.46 -30.52 -15.66
CA ALA A 124 -15.33 -31.10 -14.93
C ALA A 124 -14.02 -30.97 -15.75
N LEU A 125 -12.91 -30.68 -15.06
CA LEU A 125 -11.55 -30.65 -15.62
C LEU A 125 -10.84 -31.99 -15.37
N GLU A 126 -10.26 -32.57 -16.43
CA GLU A 126 -9.34 -33.71 -16.40
C GLU A 126 -7.89 -33.26 -16.16
N PRO A 127 -7.05 -34.05 -15.45
CA PRO A 127 -5.63 -33.76 -15.29
C PRO A 127 -4.80 -34.26 -16.49
N THR A 128 -3.94 -33.38 -17.01
CA THR A 128 -2.96 -33.68 -18.07
C THR A 128 -1.62 -34.12 -17.47
N SER A 129 -1.05 -35.20 -18.00
CA SER A 129 0.24 -35.79 -17.62
C SER A 129 1.45 -34.99 -18.13
N ALA A 130 2.51 -34.93 -17.32
CA ALA A 130 3.79 -34.31 -17.65
C ALA A 130 4.70 -35.19 -18.55
N PRO A 131 5.53 -34.62 -19.43
CA PRO A 131 6.57 -35.36 -20.13
C PRO A 131 7.93 -35.35 -19.40
N ALA A 132 8.74 -36.36 -19.73
CA ALA A 132 9.98 -36.76 -19.07
C ALA A 132 11.22 -35.91 -19.43
N ILE A 133 12.19 -35.92 -18.51
CA ILE A 133 13.51 -35.27 -18.58
C ILE A 133 14.50 -36.11 -19.42
N PRO A 134 15.26 -35.54 -20.37
CA PRO A 134 16.42 -36.21 -20.95
C PRO A 134 17.73 -35.95 -20.18
N ALA A 135 18.60 -36.96 -20.21
CA ALA A 135 19.83 -37.10 -19.45
C ALA A 135 21.00 -36.21 -19.93
N ALA A 136 21.89 -35.89 -18.98
CA ALA A 136 23.03 -34.99 -19.10
C ALA A 136 24.24 -35.58 -19.85
N ALA A 137 25.02 -34.70 -20.50
CA ALA A 137 26.32 -34.96 -21.11
C ALA A 137 27.48 -34.43 -20.23
N PRO A 138 28.71 -34.97 -20.34
CA PRO A 138 29.82 -34.71 -19.41
C PRO A 138 30.56 -33.36 -19.65
N PRO A 139 31.34 -32.88 -18.64
CA PRO A 139 31.84 -31.50 -18.59
C PRO A 139 33.08 -31.26 -19.45
N SER A 140 33.13 -30.09 -20.10
CA SER A 140 34.31 -29.54 -20.76
C SER A 140 34.91 -28.42 -19.91
N THR A 141 36.24 -28.40 -19.81
CA THR A 141 37.06 -27.48 -19.01
C THR A 141 36.93 -26.03 -19.47
N PRO A 142 36.73 -25.03 -18.59
CA PRO A 142 36.50 -23.65 -19.02
C PRO A 142 37.81 -22.90 -19.36
N SER A 143 37.79 -22.31 -20.57
CA SER A 143 38.60 -21.15 -20.99
C SER A 143 38.12 -19.91 -20.21
N PRO A 144 38.95 -18.86 -19.96
CA PRO A 144 38.49 -17.65 -19.25
C PRO A 144 37.45 -16.90 -20.09
N THR A 145 36.18 -17.14 -19.77
CA THR A 145 35.01 -16.53 -20.39
C THR A 145 34.96 -15.04 -20.04
N PRO A 146 34.71 -14.12 -21.00
CA PRO A 146 34.35 -12.75 -20.66
C PRO A 146 33.14 -12.79 -19.72
N ALA A 147 33.23 -12.11 -18.58
CA ALA A 147 32.22 -12.14 -17.53
C ALA A 147 30.83 -11.95 -18.16
N THR A 148 30.08 -13.05 -18.26
CA THR A 148 28.73 -13.03 -18.80
C THR A 148 27.91 -12.24 -17.80
N ALA A 149 27.26 -11.16 -18.25
CA ALA A 149 26.40 -10.36 -17.38
C ALA A 149 25.37 -11.29 -16.71
N ALA A 150 25.12 -11.07 -15.42
CA ALA A 150 24.11 -11.83 -14.70
C ALA A 150 22.76 -11.71 -15.45
N PRO A 151 21.98 -12.80 -15.56
CA PRO A 151 20.69 -12.75 -16.21
C PRO A 151 19.77 -11.76 -15.50
N ARG A 152 19.03 -10.96 -16.28
CA ARG A 152 18.00 -10.02 -15.82
C ARG A 152 16.62 -10.55 -16.18
N GLY A 153 15.61 -10.16 -15.42
CA GLY A 153 14.23 -10.61 -15.65
C GLY A 153 13.40 -9.50 -16.27
N ALA A 154 12.38 -9.90 -17.02
CA ALA A 154 11.33 -9.03 -17.52
C ALA A 154 9.99 -9.40 -16.84
N ARG A 155 8.98 -8.54 -16.97
CA ARG A 155 7.62 -8.88 -16.52
C ARG A 155 7.18 -10.21 -17.13
N GLY A 156 6.69 -11.13 -16.30
CA GLY A 156 6.30 -12.48 -16.70
C GLY A 156 7.46 -13.44 -17.02
N LEU A 157 8.71 -12.97 -16.94
CA LEU A 157 9.94 -13.75 -17.14
C LEU A 157 10.93 -13.45 -15.99
N PRO A 158 10.59 -13.86 -14.75
CA PRO A 158 11.38 -13.52 -13.57
C PRO A 158 12.73 -14.22 -13.56
N VAL A 159 13.73 -13.56 -12.95
CA VAL A 159 15.01 -14.18 -12.62
C VAL A 159 14.99 -14.89 -11.27
N ALA A 160 15.99 -15.74 -11.05
CA ALA A 160 16.19 -16.42 -9.79
C ALA A 160 16.29 -15.40 -8.62
N PRO A 161 15.70 -15.71 -7.44
CA PRO A 161 15.76 -14.81 -6.29
C PRO A 161 17.20 -14.50 -5.85
N PHE A 162 17.44 -13.25 -5.50
CA PHE A 162 18.69 -12.79 -4.89
C PHE A 162 18.59 -12.95 -3.36
N THR A 163 19.70 -13.33 -2.72
CA THR A 163 19.71 -13.55 -1.27
C THR A 163 20.91 -12.86 -0.61
N VAL A 164 20.71 -12.42 0.62
CA VAL A 164 21.68 -11.67 1.44
C VAL A 164 21.59 -12.13 2.88
N GLU A 165 22.67 -11.89 3.65
CA GLU A 165 22.77 -12.28 5.07
C GLU A 165 22.45 -13.77 5.29
N ASP A 166 23.17 -14.65 4.60
CA ASP A 166 22.96 -16.11 4.66
C ASP A 166 21.52 -16.56 4.36
N GLY A 167 20.80 -15.77 3.55
CA GLY A 167 19.42 -16.04 3.16
C GLY A 167 18.36 -15.46 4.09
N ALA A 168 18.75 -14.68 5.11
CA ALA A 168 17.81 -13.98 5.98
C ALA A 168 17.01 -12.90 5.25
N VAL A 169 17.54 -12.34 4.16
CA VAL A 169 16.81 -11.47 3.25
C VAL A 169 16.76 -12.12 1.87
N ARG A 170 15.55 -12.17 1.30
CA ARG A 170 15.28 -12.71 -0.04
C ARG A 170 14.60 -11.64 -0.88
N ILE A 171 15.14 -11.39 -2.06
CA ILE A 171 14.65 -10.41 -3.02
C ILE A 171 14.26 -11.17 -4.29
N ALA A 172 13.05 -10.97 -4.79
CA ALA A 172 12.57 -11.61 -6.02
C ALA A 172 11.80 -10.61 -6.87
N GLN A 173 11.87 -10.76 -8.18
CA GLN A 173 11.00 -10.01 -9.08
C GLN A 173 9.57 -10.51 -8.91
N ILE A 174 8.60 -9.62 -8.89
CA ILE A 174 7.19 -9.99 -8.79
C ILE A 174 6.73 -10.52 -10.16
N ASP A 175 6.32 -11.78 -10.18
CA ASP A 175 5.83 -12.50 -11.36
C ASP A 175 4.31 -12.65 -11.40
N ASP A 176 3.65 -12.59 -10.24
CA ASP A 176 2.20 -12.52 -10.13
C ASP A 176 1.67 -11.19 -10.66
N GLU A 177 0.80 -11.27 -11.67
CA GLU A 177 0.29 -10.12 -12.40
C GLU A 177 -0.52 -9.15 -11.50
N ASP A 178 -1.30 -9.67 -10.56
CA ASP A 178 -2.11 -8.86 -9.65
C ASP A 178 -1.23 -8.11 -8.65
N ALA A 179 -0.20 -8.78 -8.11
CA ALA A 179 0.80 -8.15 -7.25
C ALA A 179 1.67 -7.13 -8.00
N TRP A 180 2.07 -7.44 -9.24
CA TRP A 180 2.84 -6.51 -10.08
C TRP A 180 2.02 -5.25 -10.36
N ALA A 181 0.76 -5.42 -10.80
CA ALA A 181 -0.13 -4.30 -11.08
C ALA A 181 -0.32 -3.45 -9.82
N ALA A 182 -0.50 -4.10 -8.67
CA ALA A 182 -0.71 -3.39 -7.42
C ALA A 182 0.48 -2.47 -7.04
N VAL A 183 1.71 -2.95 -7.21
CA VAL A 183 2.93 -2.18 -6.90
C VAL A 183 3.19 -1.10 -7.95
N CYS A 184 3.01 -1.41 -9.22
CA CYS A 184 3.35 -0.51 -10.32
C CYS A 184 2.30 0.59 -10.56
N GLU A 185 1.01 0.29 -10.41
CA GLU A 185 -0.05 1.31 -10.49
C GLU A 185 0.08 2.32 -9.35
N ALA A 186 0.52 1.88 -8.16
CA ALA A 186 0.79 2.77 -7.03
C ALA A 186 1.96 3.74 -7.24
N ALA A 187 2.86 3.44 -8.18
CA ALA A 187 4.08 4.20 -8.47
C ALA A 187 4.00 5.07 -9.74
N MET A 188 2.79 5.41 -10.21
CA MET A 188 2.48 6.32 -11.34
C MET A 188 2.08 5.68 -12.69
N GLY A 189 1.41 4.51 -12.69
CA GLY A 189 0.41 4.20 -13.73
C GLY A 189 0.83 3.56 -15.05
N ASP A 190 2.11 3.23 -15.28
CA ASP A 190 2.61 2.86 -16.63
C ASP A 190 3.24 1.45 -16.76
N SER A 191 3.37 0.99 -18.01
CA SER A 191 3.89 -0.33 -18.47
C SER A 191 5.38 -0.57 -18.24
N ASP A 192 6.12 0.48 -17.90
CA ASP A 192 7.60 0.50 -17.84
C ASP A 192 8.09 0.38 -16.39
N CYS A 193 7.27 -0.23 -15.53
CA CYS A 193 7.56 -0.48 -14.14
C CYS A 193 8.06 -1.91 -13.91
N GLN A 194 9.13 -2.02 -13.13
CA GLN A 194 9.68 -3.26 -12.60
C GLN A 194 9.37 -3.33 -11.11
N ALA A 195 8.83 -4.45 -10.66
CA ALA A 195 8.43 -4.62 -9.26
C ALA A 195 9.24 -5.73 -8.59
N TRP A 196 9.68 -5.47 -7.36
CA TRP A 196 10.47 -6.39 -6.56
C TRP A 196 9.81 -6.62 -5.21
N GLY A 197 9.72 -7.87 -4.79
CA GLY A 197 9.30 -8.27 -3.45
C GLY A 197 10.51 -8.62 -2.59
N VAL A 198 10.51 -8.15 -1.35
CA VAL A 198 11.54 -8.40 -0.35
C VAL A 198 10.92 -9.04 0.87
N ALA A 199 11.39 -10.22 1.24
CA ALA A 199 11.03 -10.90 2.47
C ALA A 199 12.25 -10.98 3.38
N SER A 200 12.05 -10.74 4.68
CA SER A 200 13.13 -10.83 5.66
C SER A 200 12.71 -11.57 6.93
N THR A 201 13.67 -12.23 7.56
CA THR A 201 13.58 -12.76 8.93
C THR A 201 14.31 -11.89 9.95
N ILE A 202 14.99 -10.83 9.50
CA ILE A 202 15.71 -9.86 10.31
C ILE A 202 15.19 -8.45 10.03
N GLU A 203 15.53 -7.51 10.90
CA GLU A 203 15.29 -6.09 10.64
C GLU A 203 16.61 -5.44 10.21
N CYS A 204 16.60 -4.77 9.06
CA CYS A 204 17.77 -4.05 8.56
C CYS A 204 17.35 -2.93 7.60
N ASP A 205 18.25 -1.99 7.34
CA ASP A 205 18.10 -1.09 6.19
C ASP A 205 18.82 -1.75 5.00
N LEU A 206 18.04 -2.28 4.07
CA LEU A 206 18.51 -2.96 2.88
C LEU A 206 18.90 -1.92 1.83
N GLN A 207 20.18 -1.89 1.47
CA GLN A 207 20.66 -1.14 0.33
C GLN A 207 20.83 -2.08 -0.85
N MET A 208 20.27 -1.72 -2.00
CA MET A 208 20.32 -2.54 -3.21
C MET A 208 20.65 -1.70 -4.45
N THR A 209 21.32 -2.33 -5.40
CA THR A 209 21.61 -1.77 -6.72
C THR A 209 20.85 -2.59 -7.75
N ILE A 210 19.90 -1.94 -8.43
CA ILE A 210 19.12 -2.52 -9.52
C ILE A 210 19.79 -2.11 -10.83
N SER A 211 20.11 -3.07 -11.68
CA SER A 211 20.64 -2.86 -13.02
C SER A 211 19.54 -3.01 -14.07
N PHE A 212 19.63 -2.24 -15.14
CA PHE A 212 18.69 -2.22 -16.26
C PHE A 212 19.41 -2.51 -17.59
N ALA A 213 18.71 -3.15 -18.52
CA ALA A 213 19.23 -3.44 -19.85
C ALA A 213 18.13 -3.59 -20.91
N SER A 214 18.49 -3.44 -22.18
CA SER A 214 17.57 -3.66 -23.30
C SER A 214 17.28 -5.14 -23.59
N THR A 215 18.12 -6.06 -23.11
CA THR A 215 17.96 -7.51 -23.27
C THR A 215 18.38 -8.25 -22.00
N GLU A 216 17.92 -9.50 -21.85
CA GLU A 216 18.20 -10.38 -20.69
C GLU A 216 19.69 -10.41 -20.29
N THR A 217 20.55 -10.58 -21.28
CA THR A 217 22.00 -10.75 -21.12
C THR A 217 22.82 -9.58 -21.70
N GLY A 218 22.14 -8.48 -22.06
CA GLY A 218 22.76 -7.30 -22.64
C GLY A 218 23.64 -6.53 -21.66
N PRO A 219 24.41 -5.54 -22.14
CA PRO A 219 25.15 -4.64 -21.28
C PRO A 219 24.18 -3.85 -20.38
N VAL A 220 24.65 -3.54 -19.15
CA VAL A 220 23.94 -2.62 -18.25
C VAL A 220 23.87 -1.26 -18.94
N THR A 221 22.67 -0.73 -19.14
CA THR A 221 22.44 0.63 -19.66
C THR A 221 22.40 1.64 -18.53
N ARG A 222 21.90 1.23 -17.36
CA ARG A 222 21.71 2.08 -16.18
C ARG A 222 21.68 1.24 -14.92
N THR A 223 22.10 1.84 -13.81
CA THR A 223 21.89 1.31 -12.45
C THR A 223 21.09 2.30 -11.61
N GLN A 224 20.42 1.80 -10.59
CA GLN A 224 19.71 2.59 -9.60
C GLN A 224 20.00 2.03 -8.21
N GLU A 225 20.44 2.88 -7.30
CA GLU A 225 20.55 2.54 -5.88
C GLU A 225 19.22 2.78 -5.18
N ARG A 226 18.81 1.85 -4.32
CA ARG A 226 17.57 1.92 -3.54
C ARG A 226 17.85 1.55 -2.08
N SER A 227 17.08 2.15 -1.18
CA SER A 227 17.10 1.86 0.25
C SER A 227 15.71 1.49 0.74
N VAL A 228 15.60 0.33 1.38
CA VAL A 228 14.32 -0.18 1.91
C VAL A 228 14.54 -0.62 3.34
N ARG A 229 13.69 -0.16 4.26
CA ARG A 229 13.64 -0.73 5.61
C ARG A 229 12.85 -2.02 5.56
N VAL A 230 13.48 -3.15 5.89
CA VAL A 230 12.83 -4.46 5.90
C VAL A 230 12.61 -4.92 7.32
N ARG A 231 11.48 -5.61 7.57
CA ARG A 231 11.08 -6.07 8.90
C ARG A 231 10.74 -7.56 8.87
N PRO A 232 11.00 -8.31 9.96
CA PRO A 232 10.58 -9.68 10.07
C PRO A 232 9.06 -9.82 9.93
N GLY A 233 8.61 -10.66 9.01
CA GLY A 233 7.18 -10.96 8.83
C GLY A 233 6.34 -9.87 8.16
N THR A 234 6.95 -8.79 7.66
CA THR A 234 6.28 -7.79 6.82
C THR A 234 7.02 -7.68 5.50
N PRO A 235 6.46 -8.19 4.38
CA PRO A 235 7.11 -8.06 3.09
C PRO A 235 7.18 -6.59 2.68
N ALA A 236 8.28 -6.21 2.02
CA ALA A 236 8.43 -4.90 1.40
C ALA A 236 8.40 -5.04 -0.12
N TYR A 237 7.62 -4.20 -0.78
CA TYR A 237 7.45 -4.17 -2.22
C TYR A 237 7.98 -2.87 -2.78
N LEU A 238 8.81 -2.98 -3.81
CA LEU A 238 9.55 -1.89 -4.39
C LEU A 238 9.15 -1.73 -5.86
N ALA A 239 8.68 -0.54 -6.22
CA ALA A 239 8.50 -0.15 -7.60
C ALA A 239 9.77 0.51 -8.15
N SER A 240 10.10 0.23 -9.40
CA SER A 240 11.16 0.89 -10.13
C SER A 240 10.72 1.23 -11.54
N VAL A 241 10.75 2.52 -11.86
CA VAL A 241 10.38 3.02 -13.20
C VAL A 241 11.61 3.04 -14.09
N ALA A 242 11.51 2.38 -15.26
CA ALA A 242 12.61 2.22 -16.18
C ALA A 242 12.09 1.97 -17.61
N ALA A 243 12.57 2.74 -18.60
CA ALA A 243 12.27 2.48 -20.01
C ALA A 243 12.85 1.13 -20.50
N GLU A 244 13.78 0.55 -19.74
CA GLU A 244 14.39 -0.73 -20.05
C GLU A 244 13.50 -1.92 -19.65
N PRO A 245 13.25 -2.88 -20.56
CA PRO A 245 12.34 -3.99 -20.28
C PRO A 245 12.94 -5.07 -19.37
N TRP A 246 14.26 -5.07 -19.16
CA TRP A 246 14.96 -6.07 -18.34
C TRP A 246 15.65 -5.42 -17.14
N SER A 247 15.44 -5.99 -15.96
CA SER A 247 16.08 -5.53 -14.72
C SER A 247 16.57 -6.68 -13.84
N GLY A 248 17.56 -6.40 -12.98
CA GLY A 248 18.12 -7.41 -12.07
C GLY A 248 18.83 -6.78 -10.88
N ILE A 249 18.87 -7.51 -9.76
CA ILE A 249 19.66 -7.09 -8.59
C ILE A 249 21.13 -7.41 -8.83
N GLU A 250 21.96 -6.36 -8.88
CA GLU A 250 23.41 -6.48 -9.05
C GLU A 250 24.12 -6.67 -7.72
N ALA A 251 23.68 -5.94 -6.71
CA ALA A 251 24.18 -6.03 -5.36
C ALA A 251 23.08 -5.72 -4.35
N ALA A 252 23.15 -6.34 -3.17
CA ALA A 252 22.36 -5.94 -2.02
C ALA A 252 23.19 -6.15 -0.75
N ARG A 253 22.93 -5.36 0.29
CA ARG A 253 23.53 -5.51 1.61
C ARG A 253 22.56 -5.04 2.69
N CYS A 254 22.51 -5.76 3.81
CA CYS A 254 21.84 -5.25 5.00
C CYS A 254 22.82 -4.36 5.77
N GLN A 255 22.40 -3.13 6.06
CA GLN A 255 23.08 -2.33 7.05
C GLN A 255 22.35 -2.48 8.39
N PRO A 256 23.08 -2.80 9.48
CA PRO A 256 22.56 -2.61 10.82
C PRO A 256 22.18 -1.13 10.94
N ARG A 257 20.95 -0.86 11.43
CA ARG A 257 20.37 0.49 11.55
C ARG A 257 21.44 1.56 11.80
N PRO A 258 21.68 2.50 10.88
CA PRO A 258 22.36 3.72 11.27
C PRO A 258 21.49 4.45 12.30
N GLU A 259 22.12 4.99 13.34
CA GLU A 259 21.50 5.86 14.34
C GLU A 259 21.19 7.26 13.77
N ILE A 260 21.34 7.45 12.45
CA ILE A 260 21.42 8.75 11.76
C ILE A 260 20.16 9.00 10.95
N ASP A 261 19.46 10.04 11.39
CA ASP A 261 18.62 11.01 10.68
C ASP A 261 18.18 10.68 9.23
N ASP A 262 17.18 9.81 9.12
CA ASP A 262 16.35 9.60 7.90
C ASP A 262 15.42 10.82 7.62
N HIS A 263 15.52 11.94 8.35
CA HIS A 263 14.71 13.13 8.08
C HIS A 263 15.26 13.88 6.87
N VAL A 264 15.02 13.33 5.67
CA VAL A 264 15.29 14.03 4.41
C VAL A 264 14.20 15.04 4.10
N ALA A 265 13.07 14.96 4.80
CA ALA A 265 11.93 15.82 4.64
C ALA A 265 11.06 15.82 5.90
N THR A 266 10.26 16.88 6.04
CA THR A 266 9.09 16.91 6.92
C THR A 266 7.86 16.53 6.11
N TRP A 267 6.95 15.73 6.67
CA TRP A 267 5.70 15.37 5.99
C TRP A 267 4.47 15.43 6.90
N PHE A 268 3.31 15.62 6.28
CA PHE A 268 2.00 15.59 6.92
C PHE A 268 0.96 15.02 5.95
N ALA A 269 -0.15 14.50 6.47
CA ALA A 269 -1.22 14.00 5.61
C ALA A 269 -1.77 15.16 4.76
N THR A 270 -1.90 14.94 3.44
CA THR A 270 -2.41 15.97 2.54
C THR A 270 -3.86 16.30 2.87
N GLN A 271 -4.23 17.57 2.66
CA GLN A 271 -5.63 18.01 2.71
C GLN A 271 -6.22 18.21 1.32
N ASP A 272 -5.39 18.14 0.27
CA ASP A 272 -5.81 18.29 -1.12
C ASP A 272 -6.11 16.92 -1.74
N TYR A 273 -7.26 16.36 -1.36
CA TYR A 273 -7.71 15.06 -1.89
C TYR A 273 -8.08 15.12 -3.38
N GLU A 274 -8.27 16.31 -3.96
CA GLU A 274 -8.62 16.47 -5.37
C GLU A 274 -7.39 16.43 -6.28
N ALA A 275 -6.19 16.64 -5.73
CA ALA A 275 -4.91 16.57 -6.45
C ALA A 275 -4.37 15.13 -6.66
N GLN A 276 -5.17 14.10 -6.38
CA GLN A 276 -4.75 12.70 -6.54
C GLN A 276 -4.48 12.35 -8.02
N PRO A 277 -3.42 11.59 -8.34
CA PRO A 277 -3.12 11.19 -9.71
C PRO A 277 -4.19 10.25 -10.29
N GLU A 278 -4.24 10.10 -11.62
CA GLU A 278 -5.33 9.37 -12.27
C GLU A 278 -5.46 7.90 -11.82
N GLY A 279 -4.34 7.23 -11.52
CA GLY A 279 -4.33 5.88 -10.96
C GLY A 279 -5.01 5.75 -9.59
N CYS A 280 -5.20 6.86 -8.88
CA CYS A 280 -5.88 6.87 -7.58
C CYS A 280 -7.40 6.80 -7.67
N TRP A 281 -8.01 7.07 -8.82
CA TRP A 281 -9.47 7.01 -8.96
C TRP A 281 -10.01 5.58 -8.93
N SER A 282 -9.23 4.60 -9.41
CA SER A 282 -9.59 3.19 -9.45
C SER A 282 -9.22 2.46 -8.15
N LEU A 283 -8.03 2.75 -7.61
CA LEU A 283 -7.45 2.00 -6.50
C LEU A 283 -7.62 2.64 -5.14
N GLY A 284 -7.89 3.94 -5.15
CA GLY A 284 -7.76 4.79 -3.98
C GLY A 284 -6.30 5.06 -3.59
N CYS A 285 -6.08 6.21 -2.97
CA CYS A 285 -4.77 6.65 -2.52
C CYS A 285 -4.82 7.43 -1.21
N ILE A 286 -3.67 7.48 -0.54
CA ILE A 286 -3.42 8.38 0.59
C ILE A 286 -2.21 9.24 0.24
N GLY A 287 -2.42 10.55 0.27
CA GLY A 287 -1.37 11.53 -0.01
C GLY A 287 -0.72 12.07 1.25
N PHE A 288 0.57 12.38 1.14
CA PHE A 288 1.35 13.07 2.15
C PHE A 288 2.06 14.25 1.48
N ASP A 289 1.87 15.43 2.04
CA ASP A 289 2.60 16.61 1.62
C ASP A 289 3.98 16.57 2.28
N VAL A 290 5.02 16.66 1.46
CA VAL A 290 6.42 16.51 1.81
C VAL A 290 7.15 17.80 1.50
N ILE A 291 7.94 18.27 2.46
CA ILE A 291 8.85 19.41 2.32
C ILE A 291 10.27 18.87 2.45
N PRO A 292 10.98 18.64 1.34
CA PRO A 292 12.35 18.13 1.35
C PRO A 292 13.33 19.17 1.89
N GLU A 293 14.27 18.74 2.72
CA GLU A 293 15.33 19.62 3.25
C GLU A 293 16.54 19.72 2.31
N ARG A 294 16.61 18.85 1.30
CA ARG A 294 17.66 18.80 0.28
C ARG A 294 17.15 18.16 -1.00
N ASP A 295 17.87 18.41 -2.09
CA ASP A 295 17.62 17.71 -3.36
C ASP A 295 17.89 16.21 -3.22
N CYS A 296 17.00 15.42 -3.79
CA CYS A 296 17.15 13.98 -3.93
C CYS A 296 16.51 13.50 -5.24
N PRO A 297 17.29 13.26 -6.30
CA PRO A 297 16.75 12.90 -7.62
C PRO A 297 16.09 11.52 -7.67
N ALA A 298 16.34 10.66 -6.67
CA ALA A 298 15.80 9.31 -6.59
C ALA A 298 15.52 8.93 -5.13
N ALA A 299 14.62 9.66 -4.48
CA ALA A 299 14.23 9.34 -3.11
C ALA A 299 13.37 8.08 -3.06
N ASP A 300 13.56 7.29 -2.02
CA ASP A 300 12.71 6.17 -1.65
C ASP A 300 11.71 6.61 -0.59
N VAL A 301 10.44 6.72 -0.99
CA VAL A 301 9.33 6.98 -0.07
C VAL A 301 8.70 5.66 0.31
N GLN A 302 8.81 5.30 1.59
CA GLN A 302 8.31 4.06 2.15
C GLN A 302 7.06 4.30 2.99
N TYR A 303 6.05 3.49 2.70
CA TYR A 303 4.78 3.44 3.40
C TYR A 303 4.62 2.09 4.08
N SER A 304 4.01 2.06 5.26
CA SER A 304 3.41 0.84 5.77
C SER A 304 1.93 0.85 5.42
N VAL A 305 1.50 -0.19 4.70
CA VAL A 305 0.15 -0.39 4.20
C VAL A 305 -0.52 -1.51 5.00
N PHE A 306 -1.73 -1.23 5.48
CA PHE A 306 -2.54 -2.12 6.32
C PHE A 306 -3.78 -2.64 5.61
N ASP A 307 -3.96 -2.26 4.35
CA ASP A 307 -5.05 -2.71 3.51
C ASP A 307 -4.66 -3.94 2.68
N ASP A 308 -5.68 -4.72 2.31
CA ASP A 308 -5.52 -5.79 1.34
C ASP A 308 -5.73 -5.24 -0.06
N TYR A 309 -4.64 -5.10 -0.82
CA TYR A 309 -4.71 -4.67 -2.20
C TYR A 309 -3.88 -5.57 -3.11
N GLY A 310 -4.52 -6.03 -4.19
CA GLY A 310 -3.99 -7.09 -5.04
C GLY A 310 -3.65 -8.35 -4.25
N ARG A 311 -2.53 -8.99 -4.61
CA ARG A 311 -1.98 -10.20 -3.95
C ARG A 311 -0.81 -9.93 -3.02
N LEU A 312 -0.66 -8.68 -2.54
CA LEU A 312 0.46 -8.27 -1.68
C LEU A 312 0.30 -8.72 -0.21
N GLY A 313 -0.92 -9.06 0.21
CA GLY A 313 -1.26 -9.41 1.59
C GLY A 313 -1.16 -8.22 2.55
N ASN A 314 -1.53 -8.43 3.82
CA ASN A 314 -1.48 -7.40 4.85
C ASN A 314 -0.82 -7.90 6.17
N PRO A 315 -0.09 -7.02 6.89
CA PRO A 315 0.44 -5.73 6.44
C PRO A 315 1.61 -5.92 5.46
N HIS A 316 1.88 -4.91 4.63
CA HIS A 316 3.06 -4.85 3.79
C HIS A 316 3.67 -3.44 3.78
N ASP A 317 4.93 -3.34 3.35
CA ASP A 317 5.56 -2.06 3.05
C ASP A 317 5.57 -1.82 1.54
N LEU A 318 5.27 -0.58 1.14
CA LEU A 318 5.34 -0.13 -0.24
C LEU A 318 6.41 0.95 -0.37
N VAL A 319 7.30 0.81 -1.36
CA VAL A 319 8.38 1.78 -1.62
C VAL A 319 8.25 2.32 -3.04
N VAL A 320 8.04 3.62 -3.13
CA VAL A 320 7.82 4.35 -4.39
C VAL A 320 8.98 5.32 -4.62
N PRO A 321 9.57 5.33 -5.83
CA PRO A 321 10.59 6.31 -6.18
C PRO A 321 9.94 7.69 -6.42
N VAL A 322 10.53 8.73 -5.84
CA VAL A 322 10.09 10.12 -6.03
C VAL A 322 11.31 11.03 -6.19
N GLU A 323 11.25 11.95 -7.14
CA GLU A 323 12.22 13.04 -7.24
C GLU A 323 11.81 14.16 -6.26
N LEU A 324 12.75 14.59 -5.43
CA LEU A 324 12.56 15.63 -4.43
C LEU A 324 13.50 16.81 -4.71
N HIS A 325 12.97 18.02 -4.64
CA HIS A 325 13.74 19.26 -4.70
C HIS A 325 13.67 19.99 -3.36
N ALA A 326 14.80 20.55 -2.93
CA ALA A 326 14.89 21.27 -1.67
C ALA A 326 13.85 22.40 -1.58
N ASP A 327 13.14 22.48 -0.45
CA ASP A 327 12.12 23.50 -0.17
C ASP A 327 10.91 23.53 -1.12
N GLU A 328 10.79 22.57 -2.04
CA GLU A 328 9.62 22.41 -2.91
C GLU A 328 8.59 21.47 -2.28
N LEU A 329 7.39 21.98 -2.04
CA LEU A 329 6.29 21.16 -1.55
C LEU A 329 5.86 20.17 -2.63
N VAL A 330 5.95 18.88 -2.33
CA VAL A 330 5.49 17.80 -3.21
C VAL A 330 4.53 16.89 -2.46
N THR A 331 3.44 16.50 -3.11
CA THR A 331 2.52 15.49 -2.55
C THR A 331 2.89 14.12 -3.08
N VAL A 332 3.27 13.23 -2.18
CA VAL A 332 3.57 11.83 -2.50
C VAL A 332 2.37 10.96 -2.15
N TRP A 333 2.07 9.99 -3.01
CA TRP A 333 0.87 9.17 -2.89
C TRP A 333 1.25 7.71 -2.69
N ALA A 334 0.58 7.05 -1.73
CA ALA A 334 0.51 5.61 -1.67
C ALA A 334 -0.79 5.18 -2.34
N GLY A 335 -0.70 4.54 -3.50
CA GLY A 335 -1.84 3.90 -4.17
C GLY A 335 -2.13 2.51 -3.65
N GLY A 336 -3.24 1.93 -4.08
CA GLY A 336 -3.63 0.59 -3.65
C GLY A 336 -4.13 0.55 -2.21
N VAL A 337 -4.79 1.62 -1.79
CA VAL A 337 -5.40 1.72 -0.47
C VAL A 337 -6.80 2.26 -0.66
N GLU A 338 -7.76 1.78 0.12
CA GLU A 338 -9.14 2.25 0.03
C GLU A 338 -9.32 3.76 0.34
N SER A 339 -8.27 4.59 0.45
CA SER A 339 -8.34 6.04 0.64
C SER A 339 -8.89 6.47 2.01
N PHE A 340 -8.66 5.68 3.07
CA PHE A 340 -8.91 6.15 4.43
C PHE A 340 -7.61 6.56 5.13
N ALA A 341 -7.65 7.68 5.86
CA ALA A 341 -6.57 8.01 6.78
C ALA A 341 -6.36 6.86 7.78
N GLY A 342 -5.24 6.15 7.67
CA GLY A 342 -4.89 4.98 8.48
C GLY A 342 -4.55 3.71 7.70
N ASP A 343 -4.95 3.59 6.43
CA ASP A 343 -4.67 2.38 5.63
C ASP A 343 -3.24 2.36 5.10
N ALA A 344 -2.63 3.53 4.98
CA ALA A 344 -1.19 3.69 4.81
C ALA A 344 -0.67 4.79 5.72
N VAL A 345 0.58 4.63 6.14
CA VAL A 345 1.35 5.63 6.87
C VAL A 345 2.70 5.77 6.18
N LEU A 346 3.08 7.00 5.81
CA LEU A 346 4.44 7.30 5.39
C LEU A 346 5.36 7.09 6.60
N THR A 347 6.28 6.13 6.50
CA THR A 347 7.16 5.73 7.59
C THR A 347 8.58 6.22 7.41
N ARG A 348 9.02 6.43 6.17
CA ARG A 348 10.40 6.83 5.86
C ARG A 348 10.49 7.48 4.49
N ILE A 349 11.37 8.47 4.38
CA ILE A 349 11.87 8.98 3.10
C ILE A 349 13.39 8.83 3.17
N SER A 350 14.02 8.23 2.17
CA SER A 350 15.47 8.08 2.16
C SER A 350 16.06 8.50 0.83
N CYS A 351 17.31 8.99 0.86
CA CYS A 351 18.02 9.44 -0.32
C CYS A 351 19.26 8.57 -0.55
N PRO A 352 19.15 7.46 -1.30
CA PRO A 352 20.31 6.63 -1.64
C PRO A 352 21.35 7.46 -2.43
N GLY A 353 22.63 7.28 -2.10
CA GLY A 353 23.75 7.91 -2.81
C GLY A 353 24.18 9.32 -2.36
N ALA A 354 23.55 9.92 -1.34
CA ALA A 354 23.90 11.28 -0.87
C ALA A 354 25.08 11.34 0.14
N ASP A 355 25.66 10.19 0.50
CA ASP A 355 26.78 10.10 1.44
C ASP A 355 28.12 10.18 0.73
N ASP A 356 28.53 11.39 0.33
CA ASP A 356 29.96 11.69 0.11
C ASP A 356 30.37 13.14 0.47
N ASP A 357 29.42 14.08 0.67
CA ASP A 357 29.77 15.50 0.89
C ASP A 357 29.85 15.97 2.35
N ARG A 358 29.39 15.18 3.33
CA ARG A 358 29.49 15.59 4.75
C ARG A 358 30.83 15.26 5.40
N THR A 359 31.57 14.27 4.90
CA THR A 359 32.84 13.83 5.52
C THR A 359 34.02 14.71 5.13
N THR A 360 33.96 15.42 4.00
CA THR A 360 35.02 16.33 3.53
C THR A 360 34.93 17.73 4.17
N SER A 361 33.74 18.20 4.53
CA SER A 361 33.58 19.53 5.15
C SER A 361 34.06 19.58 6.61
N ALA A 362 33.85 18.51 7.39
CA ALA A 362 34.33 18.42 8.77
C ALA A 362 35.87 18.30 8.88
N ALA A 363 36.53 17.70 7.88
CA ALA A 363 37.98 17.59 7.82
C ALA A 363 38.66 18.90 7.37
N SER A 364 38.00 19.71 6.53
CA SER A 364 38.52 21.01 6.08
C SER A 364 38.46 22.08 7.18
N SER A 365 37.39 22.09 7.98
CA SER A 365 37.22 23.08 9.06
C SER A 365 38.19 22.87 10.24
N ARG A 366 38.65 21.62 10.47
CA ARG A 366 39.63 21.33 11.55
C ARG A 366 41.08 21.65 11.16
N LYS A 367 41.39 21.84 9.87
CA LYS A 367 42.74 22.22 9.38
C LYS A 367 43.01 23.72 9.36
N GLN A 368 41.99 24.57 9.44
CA GLN A 368 42.16 26.03 9.49
C GLN A 368 42.35 26.59 10.91
N ALA A 369 42.10 25.80 11.96
CA ALA A 369 42.22 26.27 13.35
C ALA A 369 43.61 26.04 14.01
N SER A 370 44.60 25.46 13.31
CA SER A 370 45.93 25.15 13.88
C SER A 370 47.12 25.88 13.25
N GLY A 371 46.89 26.91 12.44
CA GLY A 371 47.94 27.67 11.77
C GLY A 371 47.92 29.16 12.09
N SER A 372 48.58 29.57 13.18
CA SER A 372 49.18 30.92 13.26
C SER A 372 50.44 30.86 14.14
N PRO A 373 51.59 31.35 13.65
CA PRO A 373 52.82 31.48 14.42
C PRO A 373 52.76 32.61 15.46
#